data_AF-A0A223CXF4-F1
#
_entry.id   AF-A0A223CXF4-F1
#
_cell.length_a   1.000
_cell.length_b   1.000
_cell.length_c   1.000
_cell.angle_alpha   90.00
_cell.angle_beta   90.00
_cell.angle_gamma   90.00
#
_symmetry.space_group_name_H-M   'P 1'
#
loop_
_entity.id
_entity.type
_entity.pdbx_description
1 polymer ?
#
loop_
_entity_poly.entity_id
_entity_poly.type
_entity_poly.pdbx_seq_one_letter_code
_entity_poly.pdbx_strand_id
1 'polypeptide(L)'
;MSKKLTVGSLIESKRGPESRPVAQRLASHGLAPRTSSVPPVATPPRPIKLRQSGRSLVVSALSGATLLQAGLRQAQPIAYKCQKGTCGQCAVQVIAGAEQLSPPTPLEQQTLSASRTSGLRLSCQARFCC
;
A
#
# COMPACT_ATOMS: atom_id res chain seq x y z
N MET A 1 -39.18 -39.47 27.72
CA MET A 1 -38.06 -40.03 28.51
C MET A 1 -36.75 -39.85 27.73
N SER A 2 -36.01 -38.76 27.98
CA SER A 2 -34.87 -38.67 28.91
C SER A 2 -33.55 -39.24 28.36
N LYS A 3 -32.81 -38.39 27.65
CA LYS A 3 -31.40 -38.62 27.31
C LYS A 3 -30.52 -37.63 28.08
N LYS A 4 -30.25 -38.05 29.31
CA LYS A 4 -29.09 -37.69 30.14
C LYS A 4 -27.83 -37.47 29.29
N LEU A 5 -27.27 -36.26 29.32
CA LEU A 5 -25.93 -35.99 28.84
C LEU A 5 -25.18 -35.22 29.91
N THR A 6 -24.27 -35.95 30.56
CA THR A 6 -23.34 -35.52 31.60
C THR A 6 -22.20 -34.74 30.95
N VAL A 7 -22.05 -33.47 31.32
CA VAL A 7 -20.82 -32.69 31.19
C VAL A 7 -20.71 -31.97 32.52
N GLY A 8 -19.69 -32.16 33.36
CA GLY A 8 -18.30 -32.46 33.05
C GLY A 8 -17.49 -31.43 33.83
N SER A 9 -17.19 -31.81 35.08
CA SER A 9 -16.10 -31.32 35.94
C SER A 9 -15.93 -29.82 36.18
N LEU A 10 -16.42 -29.44 37.37
CA LEU A 10 -15.91 -28.42 38.27
C LEU A 10 -14.37 -28.38 38.30
N ILE A 11 -13.76 -27.22 38.03
CA ILE A 11 -12.36 -26.97 38.39
C ILE A 11 -12.30 -25.64 39.13
N GLU A 12 -12.21 -25.74 40.45
CA GLU A 12 -11.82 -24.67 41.35
C GLU A 12 -10.29 -24.57 41.33
N SER A 13 -9.75 -23.40 41.01
CA SER A 13 -8.31 -23.13 41.15
C SER A 13 -8.09 -21.90 42.03
N LYS A 14 -7.78 -22.25 43.28
CA LYS A 14 -7.12 -21.52 44.36
C LYS A 14 -6.29 -20.31 43.87
N ARG A 15 -6.67 -19.10 44.31
CA ARG A 15 -5.78 -17.93 44.34
C ARG A 15 -5.16 -17.82 45.74
N GLY A 16 -3.87 -18.14 45.83
CA GLY A 16 -3.03 -17.83 47.00
C GLY A 16 -2.35 -16.45 46.86
N PRO A 17 -1.90 -15.85 47.96
CA PRO A 17 -1.60 -14.42 48.03
C PRO A 17 -0.13 -14.06 47.74
N GLU A 18 0.03 -12.80 47.32
CA GLU A 18 1.09 -11.84 47.68
C GLU A 18 2.53 -12.34 47.93
N SER A 19 3.51 -11.79 47.20
CA SER A 19 4.69 -11.16 47.81
C SER A 19 5.70 -10.58 46.81
N ARG A 20 5.84 -9.26 46.90
CA ARG A 20 7.09 -8.45 46.96
C ARG A 20 7.85 -8.11 45.65
N PRO A 21 8.18 -6.82 45.46
CA PRO A 21 9.04 -6.35 44.37
C PRO A 21 10.50 -6.44 44.80
N VAL A 22 11.38 -6.86 43.88
CA VAL A 22 12.80 -6.54 43.98
C VAL A 22 13.32 -6.17 42.61
N ALA A 23 13.91 -5.00 42.57
CA ALA A 23 14.60 -4.41 41.45
C ALA A 23 15.63 -5.37 40.83
N GLN A 24 15.96 -5.17 39.55
CA GLN A 24 17.17 -4.42 39.22
C GLN A 24 17.84 -4.86 37.89
N ARG A 25 18.13 -3.83 37.08
CA ARG A 25 19.24 -3.64 36.12
C ARG A 25 19.26 -4.33 34.75
N LEU A 26 19.28 -3.44 33.76
CA LEU A 26 20.30 -3.28 32.70
C LEU A 26 20.51 -4.45 31.73
N ALA A 27 19.97 -4.27 30.52
CA ALA A 27 20.69 -4.63 29.30
C ALA A 27 20.36 -3.61 28.21
N SER A 28 21.24 -2.62 28.09
CA SER A 28 21.28 -1.65 27.00
C SER A 28 21.56 -2.39 25.69
N HIS A 29 20.52 -2.77 24.96
CA HIS A 29 20.67 -3.23 23.58
C HIS A 29 20.86 -2.00 22.69
N GLY A 30 22.11 -1.57 22.60
CA GLY A 30 22.58 -0.71 21.53
C GLY A 30 22.43 -1.43 20.20
N LEU A 31 21.38 -1.10 19.46
CA LEU A 31 21.24 -1.39 18.04
C LEU A 31 20.77 -0.09 17.37
N ALA A 32 21.73 0.63 16.81
CA ALA A 32 21.54 1.87 16.10
C ALA A 32 20.51 1.72 14.96
N PRO A 33 19.56 2.64 14.78
CA PRO A 33 19.12 3.00 13.45
C PRO A 33 20.15 3.99 12.92
N ARG A 34 21.07 3.50 12.07
CA ARG A 34 21.75 4.35 11.10
C ARG A 34 20.66 5.09 10.33
N THR A 35 20.47 6.36 10.64
CA THR A 35 19.70 7.29 9.83
C THR A 35 20.38 7.33 8.47
N SER A 36 19.78 6.65 7.49
CA SER A 36 20.13 6.72 6.08
C SER A 36 19.74 8.10 5.56
N SER A 37 20.51 9.10 5.95
CA SER A 37 20.44 10.45 5.40
C SER A 37 21.31 10.48 4.16
N VAL A 38 20.73 10.07 3.04
CA VAL A 38 21.18 10.54 1.73
C VAL A 38 20.01 11.35 1.20
N PRO A 39 20.03 12.69 1.21
CA PRO A 39 19.09 13.45 0.39
C PRO A 39 19.47 13.19 -1.07
N PRO A 40 18.64 12.50 -1.88
CA PRO A 40 18.89 12.47 -3.31
C PRO A 40 18.76 13.90 -3.81
N VAL A 41 19.76 14.34 -4.58
CA VAL A 41 19.77 15.61 -5.31
C VAL A 41 18.46 15.69 -6.12
N ALA A 42 17.49 16.41 -5.57
CA ALA A 42 16.12 16.37 -6.06
C ALA A 42 15.95 17.40 -7.18
N THR A 43 16.16 16.96 -8.42
CA THR A 43 15.42 17.56 -9.54
C THR A 43 13.93 17.55 -9.15
N PRO A 44 13.23 18.70 -9.17
CA PRO A 44 11.86 18.74 -8.71
C PRO A 44 11.01 17.77 -9.53
N PRO A 45 10.29 16.83 -8.88
CA PRO A 45 9.54 15.82 -9.60
C PRO A 45 8.44 16.49 -10.41
N ARG A 46 8.49 16.32 -11.74
CA ARG A 46 7.47 16.87 -12.63
C ARG A 46 6.12 16.18 -12.34
N PRO A 47 5.05 16.93 -12.07
CA PRO A 47 3.75 16.35 -11.75
C PRO A 47 3.04 15.80 -12.98
N ILE A 48 2.47 14.60 -12.84
CA ILE A 48 1.61 13.96 -13.84
C ILE A 48 0.14 14.30 -13.51
N LYS A 49 -0.61 14.69 -14.55
CA LYS A 49 -2.05 14.95 -14.43
C LYS A 49 -2.84 13.73 -14.89
N LEU A 50 -3.78 13.30 -14.05
CA LEU A 50 -4.54 12.08 -14.21
C LEU A 50 -6.02 12.36 -14.07
N ARG A 51 -6.86 11.48 -14.61
CA ARG A 51 -8.30 11.54 -14.42
C ARG A 51 -8.85 10.14 -14.12
N GLN A 52 -9.66 10.03 -13.08
CA GLN A 52 -10.33 8.78 -12.69
C GLN A 52 -11.76 9.08 -12.26
N SER A 53 -12.73 8.35 -12.82
CA SER A 53 -14.16 8.49 -12.48
C SER A 53 -14.66 9.94 -12.53
N GLY A 54 -14.18 10.74 -13.49
CA GLY A 54 -14.53 12.15 -13.63
C GLY A 54 -13.76 13.13 -12.73
N ARG A 55 -12.92 12.65 -11.80
CA ARG A 55 -12.06 13.50 -10.97
C ARG A 55 -10.68 13.65 -11.57
N SER A 56 -10.14 14.87 -11.56
CA SER A 56 -8.76 15.15 -11.92
C SER A 56 -7.86 15.03 -10.69
N LEU A 57 -6.74 14.32 -10.83
CA LEU A 57 -5.75 14.09 -9.79
C LEU A 57 -4.38 14.55 -10.28
N VAL A 58 -3.54 14.98 -9.35
CA VAL A 58 -2.17 15.39 -9.65
C VAL A 58 -1.23 14.56 -8.78
N VAL A 59 -0.30 13.86 -9.42
CA VAL A 59 0.66 13.00 -8.74
C VAL A 59 2.06 13.42 -9.15
N SER A 60 2.85 13.88 -8.18
CA SER A 60 4.27 14.14 -8.38
C SER A 60 5.02 12.85 -8.65
N ALA A 61 5.94 12.88 -9.62
CA ALA A 61 6.75 11.73 -9.96
C ALA A 61 7.60 11.25 -8.79
N LEU A 62 7.71 9.93 -8.64
CA LEU A 62 8.47 9.32 -7.55
C LEU A 62 9.26 8.13 -8.08
N SER A 63 10.58 8.29 -8.18
CA SER A 63 11.47 7.28 -8.74
C SER A 63 11.36 5.95 -7.98
N GLY A 64 11.41 4.87 -8.73
CA GLY A 64 11.27 3.50 -8.21
C GLY A 64 9.85 3.10 -7.76
N ALA A 65 8.90 4.03 -7.74
CA ALA A 65 7.51 3.77 -7.35
C ALA A 65 6.58 3.59 -8.57
N THR A 66 5.43 2.96 -8.31
CA THR A 66 4.30 3.00 -9.26
C THR A 66 3.51 4.29 -9.08
N LEU A 67 2.73 4.64 -10.10
CA LEU A 67 1.84 5.79 -10.06
C LEU A 67 0.83 5.69 -8.91
N LEU A 68 0.32 4.48 -8.66
CA LEU A 68 -0.54 4.21 -7.51
C LEU A 68 0.19 4.48 -6.19
N GLN A 69 1.40 3.95 -6.00
CA GLN A 69 2.17 4.18 -4.78
C GLN A 69 2.48 5.66 -4.55
N ALA A 70 2.85 6.39 -5.60
CA ALA A 70 3.09 7.83 -5.53
C ALA A 70 1.81 8.60 -5.16
N GLY A 71 0.67 8.25 -5.75
CA GLY A 71 -0.62 8.85 -5.42
C GLY A 71 -1.06 8.58 -3.99
N LEU A 72 -0.92 7.34 -3.51
CA LEU A 72 -1.26 6.98 -2.12
C LEU A 72 -0.37 7.72 -1.10
N ARG A 73 0.93 7.85 -1.38
CA ARG A 73 1.84 8.63 -0.53
C ARG A 73 1.49 10.12 -0.50
N GLN A 74 0.89 10.64 -1.56
CA GLN A 74 0.43 12.02 -1.68
C GLN A 74 -1.05 12.20 -1.29
N ALA A 75 -1.66 11.19 -0.64
CA ALA A 75 -3.07 11.17 -0.25
C ALA A 75 -4.04 11.48 -1.41
N GLN A 76 -3.67 11.15 -2.65
CA GLN A 76 -4.54 11.30 -3.80
C GLN A 76 -5.63 10.21 -3.80
N PRO A 77 -6.90 10.56 -4.05
CA PRO A 77 -8.03 9.62 -4.00
C PRO A 77 -8.11 8.73 -5.25
N ILE A 78 -7.04 8.00 -5.56
CA ILE A 78 -7.01 6.98 -6.62
C ILE A 78 -7.79 5.76 -6.11
N ALA A 79 -8.82 5.32 -6.82
CA ALA A 79 -9.51 4.10 -6.46
C ALA A 79 -8.66 2.89 -6.88
N TYR A 80 -8.45 1.92 -5.98
CA TYR A 80 -7.69 0.70 -6.24
C TYR A 80 -8.25 -0.48 -5.44
N LYS A 81 -7.86 -1.71 -5.81
CA LYS A 81 -8.27 -2.93 -5.09
C LYS A 81 -7.15 -3.97 -5.03
N CYS A 82 -6.80 -4.58 -6.17
CA CYS A 82 -5.90 -5.74 -6.16
C CYS A 82 -4.40 -5.41 -6.17
N GLN A 83 -3.99 -4.25 -6.72
CA GLN A 83 -2.59 -3.83 -6.92
C GLN A 83 -1.72 -4.82 -7.75
N LYS A 84 -2.35 -5.74 -8.48
CA LYS A 84 -1.69 -6.80 -9.27
C LYS A 84 -1.90 -6.65 -10.77
N GLY A 85 -2.59 -5.59 -11.21
CA GLY A 85 -2.91 -5.37 -12.62
C GLY A 85 -4.05 -6.20 -13.18
N THR A 86 -4.80 -6.98 -12.38
CA THR A 86 -5.83 -7.91 -12.89
C THR A 86 -7.28 -7.42 -12.80
N CYS A 87 -7.60 -6.48 -11.91
CA CYS A 87 -8.99 -6.08 -11.67
C CYS A 87 -9.46 -4.82 -12.42
N GLY A 88 -8.56 -4.03 -13.00
CA GLY A 88 -8.91 -2.79 -13.70
C GLY A 88 -9.36 -1.60 -12.83
N GLN A 89 -9.72 -1.79 -11.56
CA GLN A 89 -10.24 -0.70 -10.70
C GLN A 89 -9.31 0.51 -10.54
N CYS A 90 -7.99 0.29 -10.65
CA CYS A 90 -6.97 1.33 -10.61
C CYS A 90 -6.68 1.98 -11.98
N ALA A 91 -7.58 1.81 -12.94
CA ALA A 91 -7.48 2.43 -14.24
C ALA A 91 -7.64 3.95 -14.14
N VAL A 92 -6.67 4.67 -14.71
CA VAL A 92 -6.60 6.13 -14.72
C VAL A 92 -6.29 6.59 -16.13
N GLN A 93 -6.94 7.65 -16.58
CA GLN A 93 -6.61 8.29 -17.84
C GLN A 93 -5.45 9.26 -17.62
N VAL A 94 -4.37 9.11 -18.36
CA VAL A 94 -3.24 10.03 -18.29
C VAL A 94 -3.53 11.24 -19.18
N ILE A 95 -3.61 12.42 -18.57
CA ILE A 95 -3.92 13.68 -19.25
C ILE A 95 -2.63 14.42 -19.65
N ALA A 96 -1.60 14.37 -18.79
CA ALA A 96 -0.28 14.94 -19.06
C ALA A 96 0.80 14.20 -18.27
N GLY A 97 2.03 14.13 -18.79
CA GLY A 97 3.16 13.45 -18.13
C GLY A 97 3.27 11.96 -18.50
N ALA A 98 2.66 11.52 -19.61
CA ALA A 98 2.75 10.14 -20.06
C ALA A 98 4.19 9.73 -20.42
N GLU A 99 5.01 10.69 -20.88
CA GLU A 99 6.42 10.46 -21.20
C GLU A 99 7.29 10.09 -19.99
N GLN A 100 6.80 10.38 -18.77
CA GLN A 100 7.50 10.06 -17.53
C GLN A 100 7.23 8.63 -17.06
N LEU A 101 6.33 7.91 -17.74
CA LEU A 101 5.91 6.57 -17.38
C LEU A 101 6.55 5.54 -18.29
N SER A 102 6.88 4.38 -17.73
CA SER A 102 7.31 3.21 -18.49
C SER A 102 6.21 2.75 -19.46
N PRO A 103 6.54 2.06 -20.56
CA PRO A 103 5.54 1.60 -21.52
C PRO A 103 4.47 0.68 -20.90
N PRO A 104 3.28 0.53 -21.54
CA PRO A 104 2.24 -0.42 -21.14
C PRO A 104 2.71 -1.87 -21.08
N THR A 105 2.59 -2.46 -19.89
CA THR A 105 2.84 -3.89 -19.70
C THR A 105 1.78 -4.73 -20.44
N PRO A 106 2.10 -5.93 -20.93
CA PRO A 106 1.13 -6.79 -21.62
C PRO A 106 -0.12 -7.09 -20.77
N LEU A 107 0.08 -7.30 -19.46
CA LEU A 107 -1.01 -7.56 -18.51
C LEU A 107 -1.98 -6.38 -18.39
N GLU A 108 -1.45 -5.16 -18.39
CA GLU A 108 -2.27 -3.94 -18.39
C GLU A 108 -3.09 -3.83 -19.68
N GLN A 109 -2.46 -4.05 -20.84
CA GLN A 109 -3.14 -4.01 -22.13
C GLN A 109 -4.26 -5.05 -22.19
N GLN A 110 -4.01 -6.27 -21.68
CA GLN A 110 -5.03 -7.32 -21.60
C GLN A 110 -6.19 -6.93 -20.71
N THR A 111 -5.91 -6.36 -19.52
CA THR A 111 -6.95 -5.96 -18.56
C THR A 111 -7.77 -4.76 -19.05
N LEU A 112 -7.14 -3.86 -19.80
CA LEU A 112 -7.79 -2.68 -20.38
C LEU A 112 -8.36 -2.92 -21.78
N SER A 113 -8.20 -4.11 -22.36
CA SER A 113 -8.67 -4.44 -23.71
C SER A 113 -10.19 -4.24 -23.90
N ALA A 114 -10.97 -4.44 -22.84
CA ALA A 114 -12.41 -4.21 -22.84
C ALA A 114 -12.79 -2.72 -22.71
N SER A 115 -11.85 -1.84 -22.36
CA SER A 115 -12.09 -0.41 -22.19
C SER A 115 -11.94 0.33 -23.52
N ARG A 116 -13.00 1.04 -23.93
CA ARG A 116 -13.00 1.87 -25.15
C ARG A 116 -12.30 3.23 -24.99
N THR A 117 -11.68 3.47 -23.83
CA THR A 117 -11.04 4.75 -23.50
C THR A 117 -9.57 4.74 -23.90
N SER A 118 -9.20 5.59 -24.85
CA SER A 118 -7.80 5.80 -25.24
C SER A 118 -7.02 6.50 -24.12
N GLY A 119 -5.73 6.14 -23.98
CA GLY A 119 -4.85 6.74 -22.96
C GLY A 119 -5.11 6.27 -21.52
N LEU A 120 -5.86 5.17 -21.37
CA LEU A 120 -6.09 4.54 -20.08
C LEU A 120 -4.89 3.69 -19.66
N ARG A 121 -4.49 3.79 -18.39
CA ARG A 121 -3.34 3.11 -17.79
C ARG A 121 -3.74 2.52 -16.45
N LEU A 122 -3.17 1.40 -16.04
CA LEU A 122 -3.36 0.89 -14.68
C LEU A 122 -2.32 1.55 -13.79
N SER A 123 -2.76 2.41 -12.87
CA SER A 123 -1.86 3.12 -11.95
C SER A 123 -0.97 2.17 -11.13
N CYS A 124 -1.42 0.94 -10.85
CA CYS A 124 -0.59 -0.05 -10.14
C CYS A 124 0.53 -0.67 -10.97
N GLN A 125 0.42 -0.67 -12.31
CA GLN A 125 1.43 -1.21 -13.23
C GLN A 125 2.29 -0.10 -13.85
N ALA A 126 1.77 1.12 -13.93
CA ALA A 126 2.48 2.29 -14.43
C ALA A 126 3.61 2.69 -13.47
N ARG A 127 4.86 2.48 -13.90
CA ARG A 127 6.07 2.89 -13.16
C ARG A 127 6.60 4.20 -13.71
N PHE A 128 7.24 5.00 -12.86
CA PHE A 128 8.01 6.14 -13.31
C PHE A 128 9.34 5.67 -13.91
N CYS A 129 9.68 6.16 -15.10
CA CYS A 129 10.88 5.76 -15.86
C CYS A 129 12.08 6.69 -15.61
N CYS A 130 11.96 7.65 -14.69
CA CYS A 130 12.91 8.72 -14.45
C CYS A 130 13.77 8.47 -13.21
#